data_AF-A0A1X9LHF6-F1
#
_entry.id   AF-A0A1X9LHF6-F1
#
_cell.length_a   1.000
_cell.length_b   1.000
_cell.length_c   1.000
_cell.angle_alpha   90.00
_cell.angle_beta   90.00
_cell.angle_gamma   90.00
#
_symmetry.space_group_name_H-M   'P 1'
#
loop_
_entity.id
_entity.type
_entity.pdbx_description
1 polymer ?
#
loop_
_entity_poly.entity_id
_entity_poly.type
_entity_poly.pdbx_seq_one_letter_code
_entity_poly.pdbx_strand_id
1 'polypeptide(L)'
;MSCPTATARILFPGRRIGCGQARERRTTVTSIAIIGGTGYTGSNIAREALSRGIEVTSVSRHEPAEPIEGVQYLTGDIADQALLERVAADHDVVVIAIHAVDGDNAPVLLPLTPAIAGAAKQGGARLGVVGGAGSSFVAEGGPRLLDTAEFLDAWKPEASSHAEVLQWLQANGGDLEWFYVSPAALYGSFAPGETTGEYRTNGDVLVTKEDGSSEISGTDFALAFVDEIVEPKHTGRRFTVGH
;
A
#
# COMPACT_ATOMS: atom_id res chain seq x y z
N MET A 1 -33.11 13.30 59.53
CA MET A 1 -31.66 13.44 59.31
C MET A 1 -31.18 12.22 58.54
N SER A 2 -30.44 12.45 57.44
CA SER A 2 -29.79 11.50 56.51
C SER A 2 -30.72 10.53 55.74
N CYS A 3 -31.06 10.78 54.47
CA CYS A 3 -30.24 10.81 53.23
C CYS A 3 -29.81 9.39 52.76
N PRO A 4 -30.35 8.88 51.63
CA PRO A 4 -30.00 7.57 51.08
C PRO A 4 -28.73 7.64 50.21
N THR A 5 -27.88 6.62 50.34
CA THR A 5 -26.64 6.47 49.57
C THR A 5 -26.95 6.01 48.14
N ALA A 6 -26.68 6.90 47.18
CA ALA A 6 -26.60 6.57 45.77
C ALA A 6 -25.20 5.99 45.47
N THR A 7 -25.14 4.79 44.90
CA THR A 7 -23.89 4.25 44.34
C THR A 7 -23.93 4.41 42.82
N ALA A 8 -22.93 5.13 42.33
CA ALA A 8 -22.80 5.58 40.95
C ALA A 8 -22.67 4.42 39.95
N ARG A 9 -23.52 4.45 38.92
CA ARG A 9 -23.28 3.76 37.65
C ARG A 9 -22.20 4.53 36.91
N ILE A 10 -21.10 3.86 36.60
CA ILE A 10 -20.07 4.36 35.68
C ILE A 10 -20.71 4.42 34.29
N LEU A 11 -20.95 5.65 33.84
CA LEU A 11 -21.49 5.96 32.52
C LEU A 11 -20.33 5.94 31.52
N PHE A 12 -20.20 4.87 30.73
CA PHE A 12 -19.40 4.92 29.50
C PHE A 12 -20.10 5.86 28.51
N PRO A 13 -19.44 6.88 27.94
CA PRO A 13 -20.04 7.64 26.86
C PRO A 13 -20.09 6.75 25.61
N GLY A 14 -21.27 6.22 25.33
CA GLY A 14 -21.54 5.51 24.09
C GLY A 14 -21.35 6.43 22.90
N ARG A 15 -20.39 6.10 22.03
CA ARG A 15 -20.38 6.63 20.66
C ARG A 15 -21.59 6.06 19.94
N ARG A 16 -22.46 6.97 19.46
CA ARG A 16 -23.55 6.62 18.57
C ARG A 16 -22.96 6.06 17.29
N ILE A 17 -23.37 4.84 16.92
CA ILE A 17 -23.15 4.28 15.60
C ILE A 17 -24.08 5.04 14.66
N GLY A 18 -23.56 6.08 14.02
CA GLY A 18 -24.24 6.82 12.97
C GLY A 18 -24.18 6.02 11.67
N CYS A 19 -25.34 5.72 11.10
CA CYS A 19 -25.49 5.20 9.76
C CYS A 19 -24.80 6.14 8.75
N GLY A 20 -24.16 5.56 7.73
CA GLY A 20 -23.18 6.16 6.83
C GLY A 20 -23.43 7.63 6.45
N GLN A 21 -22.51 8.48 6.88
CA GLN A 21 -22.25 9.74 6.19
C GLN A 21 -21.06 9.50 5.27
N ALA A 22 -21.28 9.59 3.96
CA ALA A 22 -20.20 9.63 2.98
C ALA A 22 -19.23 10.74 3.39
N ARG A 23 -17.95 10.41 3.60
CA ARG A 23 -16.92 11.38 3.97
C ARG A 23 -16.88 12.47 2.90
N GLU A 24 -17.15 13.73 3.28
CA GLU A 24 -16.75 14.88 2.47
C GLU A 24 -15.24 14.77 2.22
N ARG A 25 -14.80 15.00 0.98
CA ARG A 25 -13.38 14.87 0.56
C ARG A 25 -12.49 15.67 1.53
N ARG A 26 -11.81 14.96 2.43
CA ARG A 26 -10.76 15.54 3.27
C ARG A 26 -9.62 15.93 2.35
N THR A 27 -9.30 17.22 2.30
CA THR A 27 -8.20 17.75 1.50
C THR A 27 -6.82 17.47 2.10
N THR A 28 -6.76 16.83 3.28
CA THR A 28 -5.50 16.48 3.94
C THR A 28 -5.57 15.03 4.40
N VAL A 29 -4.63 14.21 3.93
CA VAL A 29 -4.45 12.84 4.43
C VAL A 29 -3.88 12.90 5.83
N THR A 30 -4.56 12.24 6.76
CA THR A 30 -4.21 12.23 8.18
C THR A 30 -3.93 10.83 8.70
N SER A 31 -4.48 9.79 8.06
CA SER A 31 -4.29 8.41 8.48
C SER A 31 -4.18 7.42 7.31
N ILE A 32 -3.28 6.44 7.46
CA ILE A 32 -3.10 5.35 6.51
C ILE A 32 -3.10 4.00 7.22
N ALA A 33 -3.65 3.00 6.54
CA ALA A 33 -3.49 1.60 6.93
C ALA A 33 -2.60 0.87 5.93
N ILE A 34 -1.58 0.18 6.40
CA ILE A 34 -0.62 -0.58 5.58
C ILE A 34 -0.82 -2.07 5.82
N ILE A 35 -1.44 -2.72 4.85
CA ILE A 35 -1.48 -4.17 4.75
C ILE A 35 -0.07 -4.65 4.39
N GLY A 36 0.57 -5.42 5.27
CA GLY A 36 1.97 -5.81 5.11
C GLY A 36 2.97 -4.79 5.69
N GLY A 37 2.54 -3.94 6.64
CA GLY A 37 3.40 -2.94 7.27
C GLY A 37 4.63 -3.49 8.03
N THR A 38 4.65 -4.79 8.34
CA THR A 38 5.82 -5.47 8.93
C THR A 38 6.87 -5.92 7.91
N GLY A 39 6.54 -5.87 6.61
CA GLY A 39 7.45 -6.23 5.52
C GLY A 39 8.46 -5.12 5.18
N TYR A 40 9.40 -5.44 4.29
CA TYR A 40 10.45 -4.50 3.87
C TYR A 40 9.88 -3.17 3.35
N THR A 41 9.02 -3.23 2.31
CA THR A 41 8.42 -2.02 1.74
C THR A 41 7.46 -1.34 2.71
N GLY A 42 6.56 -2.13 3.32
CA GLY A 42 5.55 -1.60 4.24
C GLY A 42 6.15 -0.86 5.44
N SER A 43 7.25 -1.37 6.00
CA SER A 43 7.92 -0.71 7.14
C SER A 43 8.65 0.58 6.73
N ASN A 44 9.20 0.66 5.51
CA ASN A 44 9.77 1.92 5.00
C ASN A 44 8.67 2.97 4.78
N ILE A 45 7.54 2.59 4.17
CA ILE A 45 6.37 3.48 4.01
C ILE A 45 5.86 3.94 5.38
N ALA A 46 5.78 3.05 6.37
CA ALA A 46 5.35 3.40 7.72
C ALA A 46 6.26 4.46 8.36
N ARG A 47 7.59 4.30 8.28
CA ARG A 47 8.54 5.27 8.82
C ARG A 47 8.43 6.63 8.14
N GLU A 48 8.31 6.64 6.81
CA GLU A 48 8.17 7.89 6.05
C GLU A 48 6.84 8.59 6.32
N ALA A 49 5.73 7.85 6.44
CA ALA A 49 4.45 8.44 6.79
C ALA A 49 4.46 9.05 8.20
N LEU A 50 5.04 8.34 9.18
CA LEU A 50 5.21 8.86 10.54
C LEU A 50 6.09 10.11 10.59
N SER A 51 7.15 10.18 9.79
CA SER A 51 8.03 11.36 9.74
C SER A 51 7.27 12.63 9.31
N ARG A 52 6.17 12.46 8.58
CA ARG A 52 5.27 13.53 8.12
C ARG A 52 4.06 13.77 9.03
N GLY A 53 3.99 13.10 10.18
CA GLY A 53 2.90 13.23 11.14
C GLY A 53 1.59 12.55 10.70
N ILE A 54 1.66 11.60 9.77
CA ILE A 54 0.51 10.79 9.36
C ILE A 54 0.34 9.64 10.35
N GLU A 55 -0.88 9.39 10.82
CA GLU A 55 -1.19 8.25 11.67
C GLU A 55 -1.09 6.94 10.86
N VAL A 56 -0.32 5.96 11.38
CA VAL A 56 -0.07 4.69 10.67
C VAL A 56 -0.63 3.52 11.46
N THR A 57 -1.48 2.73 10.80
CA THR A 57 -1.90 1.40 11.25
C THR A 57 -1.26 0.33 10.37
N SER A 58 -0.41 -0.53 10.94
CA SER A 58 0.10 -1.72 10.26
C SER A 58 -0.85 -2.89 10.47
N VAL A 59 -1.35 -3.47 9.38
CA VAL A 59 -2.19 -4.67 9.39
C VAL A 59 -1.35 -5.88 8.96
N SER A 60 -1.24 -6.87 9.84
CA SER A 60 -0.46 -8.08 9.59
C SER A 60 -1.03 -9.30 10.30
N ARG A 61 -0.73 -10.50 9.81
CA ARG A 61 -1.17 -11.77 10.44
C ARG A 61 -0.50 -12.04 11.79
N HIS A 62 0.67 -11.45 12.00
CA HIS A 62 1.47 -11.61 13.20
C HIS A 62 1.93 -10.23 13.68
N GLU A 63 2.19 -10.13 14.98
CA GLU A 63 2.87 -8.96 15.54
C GLU A 63 4.27 -8.79 14.93
N PRO A 64 4.77 -7.55 14.82
CA PRO A 64 6.13 -7.31 14.37
C PRO A 64 7.14 -7.89 15.37
N ALA A 65 8.23 -8.47 14.86
CA ALA A 65 9.38 -8.81 15.72
C ALA A 65 10.04 -7.54 16.30
N GLU A 66 10.08 -6.48 15.50
CA GLU A 66 10.65 -5.18 15.84
C GLU A 66 9.60 -4.09 15.58
N PRO A 67 8.82 -3.67 16.58
CA PRO A 67 7.83 -2.62 16.41
C PRO A 67 8.49 -1.26 16.17
N ILE A 68 7.86 -0.46 15.30
CA ILE A 68 8.23 0.93 15.04
C ILE A 68 7.41 1.81 15.99
N GLU A 69 8.10 2.67 16.75
CA GLU A 69 7.44 3.63 17.65
C GLU A 69 6.48 4.53 16.86
N GLY A 70 5.25 4.70 17.37
CA GLY A 70 4.19 5.48 16.72
C GLY A 70 3.30 4.70 15.75
N VAL A 71 3.70 3.49 15.31
CA VAL A 71 2.81 2.62 14.51
C VAL A 71 1.82 1.90 15.42
N GLN A 72 0.54 1.95 15.04
CA GLN A 72 -0.49 1.09 15.64
C GLN A 72 -0.48 -0.27 14.92
N TYR A 73 -0.47 -1.36 15.67
CA TYR A 73 -0.47 -2.70 15.10
C TYR A 73 -1.83 -3.35 15.24
N LEU A 74 -2.39 -3.78 14.12
CA LEU A 74 -3.66 -4.49 14.04
C LEU A 74 -3.42 -5.89 13.49
N THR A 75 -3.50 -6.89 14.38
CA THR A 75 -3.40 -8.29 13.98
C THR A 75 -4.68 -8.74 13.28
N GLY A 76 -4.55 -9.27 12.06
CA GLY A 76 -5.70 -9.75 11.29
C GLY A 76 -5.31 -10.37 9.95
N ASP A 77 -6.26 -11.09 9.37
CA ASP A 77 -6.14 -11.66 8.03
C ASP A 77 -6.90 -10.79 7.02
N ILE A 78 -6.26 -10.47 5.90
CA ILE A 78 -6.86 -9.66 4.84
C ILE A 78 -7.92 -10.43 4.04
N ALA A 79 -8.05 -11.73 4.26
CA ALA A 79 -9.20 -12.50 3.82
C ALA A 79 -10.47 -12.23 4.67
N ASP A 80 -10.35 -11.56 5.82
CA ASP A 80 -11.49 -11.13 6.64
C ASP A 80 -12.10 -9.84 6.07
N GLN A 81 -13.27 -10.00 5.46
CA GLN A 81 -14.04 -8.89 4.88
C GLN A 81 -14.40 -7.81 5.90
N ALA A 82 -14.76 -8.18 7.14
CA ALA A 82 -15.14 -7.21 8.17
C ALA A 82 -13.92 -6.39 8.64
N LEU A 83 -12.74 -7.02 8.65
CA LEU A 83 -11.49 -6.31 8.90
C LEU A 83 -11.21 -5.28 7.80
N LEU A 84 -11.30 -5.68 6.53
CA LEU A 84 -11.07 -4.78 5.40
C LEU A 84 -12.02 -3.58 5.40
N GLU A 85 -13.31 -3.82 5.65
CA GLU A 85 -14.33 -2.77 5.71
C GLU A 85 -14.04 -1.77 6.85
N ARG A 86 -13.69 -2.26 8.03
CA ARG A 86 -13.30 -1.40 9.16
C ARG A 86 -12.05 -0.59 8.84
N VAL A 87 -11.01 -1.24 8.33
CA VAL A 87 -9.75 -0.59 7.97
C VAL A 87 -9.99 0.52 6.93
N ALA A 88 -10.78 0.25 5.90
CA ALA A 88 -11.11 1.21 4.86
C ALA A 88 -12.00 2.37 5.37
N ALA A 89 -12.89 2.14 6.33
CA ALA A 89 -13.74 3.21 6.88
C ALA A 89 -12.97 4.16 7.84
N ASP A 90 -11.99 3.62 8.56
CA ASP A 90 -11.26 4.34 9.59
C ASP A 90 -10.07 5.16 9.04
N HIS A 91 -9.55 4.81 7.86
CA HIS A 91 -8.34 5.41 7.28
C HIS A 91 -8.62 6.20 5.98
N ASP A 92 -7.80 7.21 5.70
CA ASP A 92 -7.92 7.98 4.46
C ASP A 92 -7.29 7.22 3.27
N VAL A 93 -6.23 6.43 3.50
CA VAL A 93 -5.59 5.57 2.50
C VAL A 93 -5.40 4.15 3.03
N VAL A 94 -5.68 3.15 2.19
CA VAL A 94 -5.31 1.75 2.41
C VAL A 94 -4.17 1.40 1.45
N VAL A 95 -3.07 0.90 1.98
CA VAL A 95 -1.87 0.51 1.24
C VAL A 95 -1.75 -1.01 1.22
N ILE A 96 -1.60 -1.60 0.03
CA ILE A 96 -1.22 -3.00 -0.16
C ILE A 96 0.30 -3.07 -0.33
N ALA A 97 1.01 -3.64 0.63
CA ALA A 97 2.46 -3.81 0.64
C ALA A 97 2.88 -5.27 0.95
N ILE A 98 2.13 -6.24 0.39
CA ILE A 98 2.39 -7.68 0.53
C ILE A 98 2.84 -8.28 -0.81
N HIS A 99 3.46 -9.45 -0.72
CA HIS A 99 3.75 -10.30 -1.88
C HIS A 99 2.48 -10.69 -2.64
N ALA A 100 2.61 -10.84 -3.96
CA ALA A 100 1.51 -11.25 -4.82
C ALA A 100 1.30 -12.77 -4.83
N VAL A 101 2.35 -13.55 -4.52
CA VAL A 101 2.31 -15.00 -4.34
C VAL A 101 2.68 -15.43 -2.90
N ASP A 102 2.35 -16.67 -2.55
CA ASP A 102 2.84 -17.33 -1.34
C ASP A 102 4.21 -18.02 -1.54
N GLY A 103 4.68 -18.73 -0.52
CA GLY A 103 5.96 -19.46 -0.56
C GLY A 103 6.01 -20.60 -1.58
N ASP A 104 4.87 -21.06 -2.08
CA ASP A 104 4.74 -22.11 -3.10
C ASP A 104 4.45 -21.51 -4.49
N ASN A 105 4.58 -20.19 -4.65
CA ASN A 105 4.27 -19.43 -5.86
C ASN A 105 2.80 -19.42 -6.27
N ALA A 106 1.87 -19.76 -5.38
CA ALA A 106 0.45 -19.65 -5.67
C ALA A 106 -0.01 -18.18 -5.55
N PRO A 107 -0.82 -17.66 -6.49
CA PRO A 107 -1.34 -16.29 -6.41
C PRO A 107 -2.21 -16.09 -5.18
N VAL A 108 -1.85 -15.12 -4.34
CA VAL A 108 -2.62 -14.75 -3.13
C VAL A 108 -3.24 -13.37 -3.21
N LEU A 109 -2.58 -12.41 -3.87
CA LEU A 109 -3.08 -11.03 -3.91
C LEU A 109 -4.19 -10.84 -4.94
N LEU A 110 -4.06 -11.43 -6.13
CA LEU A 110 -5.08 -11.28 -7.18
C LEU A 110 -6.48 -11.72 -6.70
N PRO A 111 -6.66 -12.89 -6.06
CA PRO A 111 -7.97 -13.30 -5.52
C PRO A 111 -8.56 -12.33 -4.48
N LEU A 112 -7.72 -11.61 -3.75
CA LEU A 112 -8.14 -10.67 -2.69
C LEU A 112 -8.36 -9.25 -3.20
N THR A 113 -7.78 -8.89 -4.36
CA THR A 113 -7.88 -7.56 -4.96
C THR A 113 -9.32 -7.05 -5.06
N PRO A 114 -10.32 -7.83 -5.53
CA PRO A 114 -11.71 -7.36 -5.60
C PRO A 114 -12.30 -6.99 -4.24
N ALA A 115 -12.03 -7.78 -3.20
CA ALA A 115 -12.52 -7.54 -1.85
C ALA A 115 -11.89 -6.27 -1.24
N ILE A 116 -10.56 -6.12 -1.39
CA ILE A 116 -9.83 -4.95 -0.89
C ILE A 116 -10.27 -3.68 -1.62
N ALA A 117 -10.37 -3.71 -2.95
CA ALA A 117 -10.84 -2.59 -3.76
C ALA A 117 -12.29 -2.22 -3.43
N GLY A 118 -13.15 -3.21 -3.23
CA GLY A 118 -14.54 -3.02 -2.81
C GLY A 118 -14.65 -2.36 -1.44
N ALA A 119 -13.88 -2.83 -0.46
CA ALA A 119 -13.84 -2.24 0.88
C ALA A 119 -13.31 -0.79 0.84
N ALA A 120 -12.21 -0.54 0.12
CA ALA A 120 -11.66 0.81 -0.07
C ALA A 120 -12.69 1.77 -0.67
N LYS A 121 -13.37 1.34 -1.75
CA LYS A 121 -14.44 2.12 -2.40
C LYS A 121 -15.60 2.42 -1.43
N GLN A 122 -16.05 1.43 -0.67
CA GLN A 122 -17.17 1.59 0.28
C GLN A 122 -16.80 2.48 1.48
N GLY A 123 -15.57 2.36 1.99
CA GLY A 123 -15.04 3.19 3.08
C GLY A 123 -14.70 4.62 2.65
N GLY A 124 -14.61 4.87 1.33
CA GLY A 124 -14.15 6.14 0.78
C GLY A 124 -12.64 6.36 0.96
N ALA A 125 -11.88 5.28 1.13
CA ALA A 125 -10.43 5.32 1.22
C ALA A 125 -9.78 5.23 -0.17
N ARG A 126 -8.69 5.95 -0.36
CA ARG A 126 -7.84 5.79 -1.54
C ARG A 126 -7.02 4.51 -1.42
N LEU A 127 -6.88 3.74 -2.51
CA LEU A 127 -6.12 2.49 -2.53
C LEU A 127 -4.73 2.71 -3.15
N GLY A 128 -3.67 2.58 -2.34
CA GLY A 128 -2.29 2.55 -2.82
C GLY A 128 -1.78 1.12 -2.95
N VAL A 129 -1.19 0.77 -4.09
CA VAL A 129 -0.64 -0.59 -4.30
C VAL A 129 0.85 -0.52 -4.56
N VAL A 130 1.62 -1.18 -3.70
CA VAL A 130 3.02 -1.51 -3.98
C VAL A 130 3.02 -2.58 -5.06
N GLY A 131 3.54 -2.23 -6.22
CA GLY A 131 3.56 -3.07 -7.40
C GLY A 131 4.83 -3.88 -7.59
N GLY A 132 4.93 -4.51 -8.76
CA GLY A 132 6.13 -5.17 -9.24
C GLY A 132 6.70 -4.50 -10.50
N ALA A 133 8.02 -4.44 -10.60
CA ALA A 133 8.73 -3.88 -11.75
C ALA A 133 8.45 -4.65 -13.06
N GLY A 134 8.14 -5.95 -12.97
CA GLY A 134 7.97 -6.84 -14.11
C GLY A 134 7.03 -6.30 -15.19
N SER A 135 5.90 -5.70 -14.81
CA SER A 135 4.92 -5.17 -15.76
C SER A 135 5.29 -3.84 -16.42
N SER A 136 6.41 -3.23 -16.02
CA SER A 136 6.91 -1.97 -16.59
C SER A 136 7.63 -2.23 -17.90
N PHE A 137 7.53 -1.28 -18.84
CA PHE A 137 8.28 -1.36 -20.09
C PHE A 137 9.75 -1.00 -19.88
N VAL A 138 10.65 -1.71 -20.56
CA VAL A 138 12.10 -1.42 -20.47
C VAL A 138 12.50 -0.12 -21.19
N ALA A 139 11.68 0.31 -22.14
CA ALA A 139 11.79 1.57 -22.88
C ALA A 139 10.43 1.89 -23.53
N GLU A 140 10.25 3.12 -24.04
CA GLU A 140 9.07 3.46 -24.82
C GLU A 140 8.91 2.54 -26.04
N GLY A 141 7.73 1.92 -26.18
CA GLY A 141 7.45 0.94 -27.24
C GLY A 141 8.19 -0.40 -27.10
N GLY A 142 8.98 -0.59 -26.04
CA GLY A 142 9.70 -1.83 -25.74
C GLY A 142 8.82 -2.91 -25.09
N PRO A 143 9.37 -4.11 -24.87
CA PRO A 143 8.68 -5.17 -24.12
C PRO A 143 8.54 -4.78 -22.64
N ARG A 144 7.64 -5.47 -21.93
CA ARG A 144 7.63 -5.42 -20.46
C ARG A 144 8.87 -6.15 -19.93
N LEU A 145 9.35 -5.76 -18.76
CA LEU A 145 10.51 -6.37 -18.12
C LEU A 145 10.35 -7.90 -17.98
N LEU A 146 9.16 -8.38 -17.57
CA LEU A 146 8.90 -9.82 -17.44
C LEU A 146 8.91 -10.61 -18.76
N ASP A 147 8.76 -9.91 -19.89
CA ASP A 147 8.74 -10.52 -21.23
C ASP A 147 10.14 -10.51 -21.89
N THR A 148 11.16 -9.98 -21.21
CA THR A 148 12.55 -9.99 -21.70
C THR A 148 13.20 -11.37 -21.58
N ALA A 149 14.20 -11.65 -22.41
CA ALA A 149 14.90 -12.94 -22.39
C ALA A 149 15.77 -13.12 -21.13
N GLU A 150 16.21 -12.00 -20.55
CA GLU A 150 17.08 -11.92 -19.38
C GLU A 150 16.30 -12.04 -18.06
N PHE A 151 14.96 -12.01 -18.11
CA PHE A 151 14.14 -12.05 -16.90
C PHE A 151 14.24 -13.41 -16.20
N LEU A 152 14.59 -13.39 -14.92
CA LEU A 152 14.80 -14.61 -14.13
C LEU A 152 13.48 -15.38 -13.94
N ASP A 153 13.46 -16.66 -14.33
CA ASP A 153 12.31 -17.54 -14.19
C ASP A 153 11.80 -17.62 -12.75
N ALA A 154 12.72 -17.58 -11.78
CA ALA A 154 12.38 -17.60 -10.35
C ALA A 154 11.53 -16.41 -9.90
N TRP A 155 11.53 -15.29 -10.62
CA TRP A 155 10.76 -14.08 -10.28
C TRP A 155 9.46 -13.98 -11.06
N LYS A 156 9.26 -14.83 -12.08
CA LYS A 156 8.09 -14.77 -12.97
C LYS A 156 6.77 -14.95 -12.22
N PRO A 157 6.63 -15.83 -11.21
CA PRO A 157 5.36 -15.97 -10.50
C PRO A 157 4.92 -14.67 -9.83
N GLU A 158 5.77 -14.08 -8.99
CA GLU A 158 5.51 -12.82 -8.29
C GLU A 158 5.25 -11.66 -9.29
N ALA A 159 6.10 -11.54 -10.31
CA ALA A 159 6.01 -10.47 -11.31
C ALA A 159 4.73 -10.56 -12.14
N SER A 160 4.34 -11.78 -12.55
CA SER A 160 3.11 -12.00 -13.34
C SER A 160 1.88 -11.75 -12.48
N SER A 161 1.84 -12.22 -11.23
CA SER A 161 0.70 -11.94 -10.34
C SER A 161 0.54 -10.44 -10.04
N HIS A 162 1.63 -9.70 -9.83
CA HIS A 162 1.55 -8.24 -9.72
C HIS A 162 1.05 -7.56 -11.00
N ALA A 163 1.42 -8.09 -12.18
CA ALA A 163 0.92 -7.59 -13.46
C ALA A 163 -0.58 -7.85 -13.63
N GLU A 164 -1.07 -9.01 -13.19
CA GLU A 164 -2.50 -9.34 -13.20
C GLU A 164 -3.31 -8.46 -12.25
N VAL A 165 -2.77 -8.13 -11.06
CA VAL A 165 -3.38 -7.16 -10.14
C VAL A 165 -3.52 -5.79 -10.79
N LEU A 166 -2.47 -5.30 -11.47
CA LEU A 166 -2.53 -4.03 -12.20
C LEU A 166 -3.58 -4.08 -13.32
N GLN A 167 -3.61 -5.14 -14.12
CA GLN A 167 -4.61 -5.31 -15.18
C GLN A 167 -6.03 -5.33 -14.62
N TRP A 168 -6.24 -6.00 -13.48
CA TRP A 168 -7.53 -6.01 -12.81
C TRP A 168 -7.95 -4.60 -12.39
N LEU A 169 -7.06 -3.82 -11.77
CA LEU A 169 -7.32 -2.43 -11.36
C LEU A 169 -7.64 -1.53 -12.56
N GLN A 170 -6.89 -1.67 -13.66
CA GLN A 170 -7.14 -0.93 -14.89
C GLN A 170 -8.51 -1.26 -15.51
N ALA A 171 -8.94 -2.52 -15.45
CA ALA A 171 -10.21 -2.96 -16.01
C ALA A 171 -11.42 -2.66 -15.11
N ASN A 172 -11.24 -2.69 -13.77
CA ASN A 172 -12.36 -2.70 -12.82
C ASN A 172 -12.35 -1.51 -11.83
N GLY A 173 -11.28 -0.73 -11.77
CA GLY A 173 -11.08 0.32 -10.77
C GLY A 173 -11.64 1.70 -11.14
N GLY A 174 -12.48 1.83 -12.17
CA GLY A 174 -12.87 3.13 -12.73
C GLY A 174 -13.53 4.12 -11.75
N ASP A 175 -14.24 3.61 -10.74
CA ASP A 175 -14.88 4.43 -9.70
C ASP A 175 -14.09 4.45 -8.37
N LEU A 176 -12.92 3.82 -8.33
CA LEU A 176 -12.06 3.75 -7.16
C LEU A 176 -10.93 4.76 -7.31
N GLU A 177 -10.67 5.55 -6.27
CA GLU A 177 -9.43 6.31 -6.22
C GLU A 177 -8.30 5.33 -5.88
N TRP A 178 -7.52 4.92 -6.89
CA TRP A 178 -6.36 4.06 -6.70
C TRP A 178 -5.12 4.62 -7.36
N PHE A 179 -3.95 4.19 -6.89
CA PHE A 179 -2.67 4.38 -7.56
C PHE A 179 -1.82 3.13 -7.39
N TYR A 180 -0.94 2.87 -8.35
CA TYR A 180 -0.06 1.70 -8.34
C TYR A 180 1.38 2.14 -8.59
N VAL A 181 2.28 1.79 -7.68
CA VAL A 181 3.68 2.22 -7.75
C VAL A 181 4.54 1.03 -8.11
N SER A 182 5.07 1.02 -9.33
CA SER A 182 6.04 0.00 -9.72
C SER A 182 7.44 0.45 -9.28
N PRO A 183 8.19 -0.38 -8.51
CA PRO A 183 9.56 -0.05 -8.17
C PRO A 183 10.48 -0.17 -9.40
N ALA A 184 11.73 0.23 -9.21
CA ALA A 184 12.80 -0.02 -10.16
C ALA A 184 13.06 -1.53 -10.36
N ALA A 185 13.79 -1.90 -11.42
CA ALA A 185 14.05 -3.30 -11.74
C ALA A 185 14.80 -4.04 -10.61
N LEU A 186 15.76 -3.37 -9.97
CA LEU A 186 16.47 -3.84 -8.79
C LEU A 186 15.88 -3.19 -7.54
N TYR A 187 15.06 -3.94 -6.81
CA TYR A 187 14.39 -3.47 -5.60
C TYR A 187 14.04 -4.63 -4.66
N GLY A 188 14.27 -4.43 -3.36
CA GLY A 188 13.82 -5.33 -2.30
C GLY A 188 14.82 -5.44 -1.17
N SER A 189 14.51 -6.21 -0.12
CA SER A 189 15.41 -6.42 1.02
C SER A 189 16.74 -7.09 0.64
N PHE A 190 16.76 -7.84 -0.47
CA PHE A 190 17.96 -8.45 -1.04
C PHE A 190 18.86 -7.45 -1.78
N ALA A 191 18.34 -6.27 -2.10
CA ALA A 191 19.03 -5.18 -2.79
C ALA A 191 18.58 -3.85 -2.19
N PRO A 192 19.00 -3.52 -0.95
CA PRO A 192 18.45 -2.40 -0.20
C PRO A 192 18.74 -1.03 -0.83
N GLY A 193 19.70 -0.95 -1.77
CA GLY A 193 20.08 0.26 -2.48
C GLY A 193 20.78 1.29 -1.59
N GLU A 194 21.16 2.41 -2.18
CA GLU A 194 21.66 3.59 -1.47
C GLU A 194 20.49 4.54 -1.19
N THR A 195 20.36 5.05 0.04
CA THR A 195 19.39 6.10 0.36
C THR A 195 19.94 7.45 -0.06
N THR A 196 19.31 8.10 -1.04
CA THR A 196 19.74 9.40 -1.56
C THR A 196 18.82 10.54 -1.12
N GLY A 197 17.59 10.25 -0.71
CA GLY A 197 16.55 11.25 -0.47
C GLY A 197 15.96 11.83 -1.76
N GLU A 198 16.27 11.24 -2.92
CA GLU A 198 15.81 11.68 -4.23
C GLU A 198 15.27 10.51 -5.04
N TYR A 199 14.33 10.79 -5.94
CA TYR A 199 13.78 9.82 -6.87
C TYR A 199 13.28 10.52 -8.14
N ARG A 200 13.15 9.74 -9.21
CA ARG A 200 12.46 10.12 -10.44
C ARG A 200 11.24 9.23 -10.64
N THR A 201 10.27 9.75 -11.38
CA THR A 201 9.06 9.02 -11.77
C THR A 201 8.92 8.96 -13.27
N ASN A 202 8.27 7.92 -13.76
CA ASN A 202 7.80 7.84 -15.15
C ASN A 202 6.39 7.21 -15.17
N GLY A 203 5.77 7.10 -16.33
CA GLY A 203 4.46 6.46 -16.50
C GLY A 203 4.58 4.93 -16.42
N ASP A 204 4.51 4.26 -17.57
CA ASP A 204 4.57 2.80 -17.64
C ASP A 204 5.99 2.24 -17.88
N VAL A 205 6.95 3.13 -18.14
CA VAL A 205 8.34 2.78 -18.49
C VAL A 205 9.21 2.81 -17.24
N LEU A 206 10.17 1.89 -17.10
CA LEU A 206 11.15 1.91 -16.01
C LEU A 206 11.90 3.25 -15.98
N VAL A 207 12.23 3.68 -14.76
CA VAL A 207 13.22 4.74 -14.56
C VAL A 207 14.60 4.09 -14.58
N THR A 208 15.46 4.58 -15.47
CA THR A 208 16.84 4.11 -15.63
C THR A 208 17.83 5.26 -15.48
N LYS A 209 19.03 4.94 -14.96
CA LYS A 209 20.21 5.81 -14.95
C LYS A 209 20.87 5.86 -16.33
N GLU A 210 21.84 6.75 -16.50
CA GLU A 210 22.60 6.90 -17.76
C GLU A 210 23.34 5.62 -18.18
N ASP A 211 23.74 4.79 -17.20
CA ASP A 211 24.39 3.50 -17.44
C ASP A 211 23.40 2.36 -17.77
N GLY A 212 22.10 2.66 -17.82
CA GLY A 212 21.03 1.70 -18.09
C GLY A 212 20.55 0.90 -16.88
N SER A 213 21.15 1.07 -15.71
CA SER A 213 20.67 0.44 -14.47
C SER A 213 19.34 1.05 -14.02
N SER A 214 18.52 0.24 -13.35
CA SER A 214 17.25 0.67 -12.75
C SER A 214 17.20 0.14 -11.33
N GLU A 215 17.42 1.03 -10.36
CA GLU A 215 17.46 0.71 -8.94
C GLU A 215 16.80 1.79 -8.08
N ILE A 216 16.36 1.41 -6.89
CA ILE A 216 15.86 2.33 -5.88
C ILE A 216 15.97 1.69 -4.49
N SER A 217 16.29 2.51 -3.48
CA SER A 217 16.28 2.04 -2.09
C SER A 217 14.87 1.89 -1.52
N GLY A 218 14.73 1.14 -0.42
CA GLY A 218 13.46 1.04 0.29
C GLY A 218 12.97 2.38 0.82
N THR A 219 13.88 3.23 1.28
CA THR A 219 13.59 4.55 1.84
C THR A 219 13.15 5.54 0.76
N ASP A 220 13.83 5.58 -0.40
CA ASP A 220 13.47 6.51 -1.48
C ASP A 220 12.22 6.06 -2.22
N PHE A 221 11.97 4.75 -2.31
CA PHE A 221 10.69 4.23 -2.76
C PHE A 221 9.55 4.67 -1.83
N ALA A 222 9.75 4.58 -0.51
CA ALA A 222 8.78 5.06 0.47
C ALA A 222 8.55 6.57 0.38
N LEU A 223 9.60 7.35 0.16
CA LEU A 223 9.52 8.79 -0.11
C LEU A 223 8.55 9.08 -1.26
N ALA A 224 8.77 8.46 -2.43
CA ALA A 224 7.91 8.61 -3.60
C ALA A 224 6.46 8.15 -3.34
N PHE A 225 6.30 7.05 -2.61
CA PHE A 225 4.98 6.50 -2.30
C PHE A 225 4.18 7.43 -1.37
N VAL A 226 4.82 8.00 -0.34
CA VAL A 226 4.17 8.91 0.60
C VAL A 226 3.97 10.30 -0.01
N ASP A 227 4.85 10.75 -0.91
CA ASP A 227 4.62 11.95 -1.72
C ASP A 227 3.33 11.83 -2.54
N GLU A 228 3.09 10.68 -3.17
CA GLU A 228 1.84 10.43 -3.90
C GLU A 228 0.60 10.38 -2.99
N ILE A 229 0.77 9.94 -1.73
CA ILE A 229 -0.32 9.96 -0.73
C ILE A 229 -0.66 11.40 -0.35
N VAL A 230 0.34 12.24 -0.07
CA VAL A 230 0.16 13.60 0.43
C VAL A 230 -0.24 14.58 -0.68
N GLU A 231 0.37 14.45 -1.85
CA GLU A 231 0.10 15.28 -3.03
C GLU A 231 -0.29 14.38 -4.22
N PRO A 232 -1.56 13.96 -4.30
CA PRO A 232 -2.04 13.04 -5.34
C PRO A 232 -1.78 13.56 -6.76
N LYS A 233 -0.95 12.84 -7.51
CA LYS A 233 -0.68 13.10 -8.94
C LYS A 233 -1.21 11.98 -9.83
N HIS A 234 -1.46 10.79 -9.30
CA HIS A 234 -1.75 9.57 -10.07
C HIS A 234 -3.04 8.86 -9.63
N THR A 235 -4.20 9.44 -9.94
CA THR A 235 -5.48 8.75 -9.71
C THR A 235 -5.85 7.85 -10.89
N GLY A 236 -6.19 6.59 -10.60
CA GLY A 236 -6.65 5.60 -11.57
C GLY A 236 -5.56 5.07 -12.49
N ARG A 237 -4.28 5.20 -12.09
CA ARG A 237 -3.14 4.84 -12.95
C ARG A 237 -1.92 4.36 -12.16
N ARG A 238 -1.03 3.70 -12.90
CA ARG A 238 0.30 3.30 -12.45
C ARG A 238 1.33 4.38 -12.78
N PHE A 239 2.38 4.45 -11.97
CA PHE A 239 3.63 5.13 -12.30
C PHE A 239 4.81 4.26 -11.83
N THR A 240 5.99 4.47 -12.41
CA THR A 240 7.23 3.82 -12.00
C THR A 240 8.10 4.79 -11.20
N VAL A 241 8.99 4.24 -10.36
CA VAL A 241 9.92 5.02 -9.54
C VAL A 241 11.32 4.41 -9.64
N GLY A 242 12.35 5.24 -9.71
CA GLY A 242 13.75 4.84 -9.66
C GLY A 242 14.67 6.02 -9.37
N HIS A 243 15.95 5.76 -9.14
CA HIS A 243 16.98 6.81 -9.12
C HIS A 243 17.36 7.24 -10.52
#